data_AF-A0A950YUV3-F1
#
_entry.id   AF-A0A950YUV3-F1
#
_cell.length_a   1.000
_cell.length_b   1.000
_cell.length_c   1.000
_cell.angle_alpha   90.00
_cell.angle_beta   90.00
_cell.angle_gamma   90.00
#
_symmetry.space_group_name_H-M   'P 1'
#
loop_
_entity.id
_entity.type
_entity.pdbx_description
1 polymer ?
#
loop_
_entity_poly.entity_id
_entity_poly.type
_entity_poly.pdbx_seq_one_letter_code
_entity_poly.pdbx_strand_id
1 'polypeptide(L)'
;MSAVGDHAQWTGRRAIYVLESSKLSGGAKPQSLLGTLPRRSRLGPVSGRWAQINLLGERHWVHKRFHPQIAAADHEAGFTQ
;
A
#
# COMPACT_ATOMS: atom_id res chain seq x y z
N MET A 1 45.45 -10.35 0.09
CA MET A 1 44.59 -10.90 -0.98
C MET A 1 43.21 -10.33 -0.75
N SER A 2 42.87 -9.25 -1.47
CA SER A 2 41.65 -8.48 -1.26
C SER A 2 40.47 -9.14 -1.98
N ALA A 3 39.40 -9.43 -1.25
CA ALA A 3 38.09 -9.70 -1.83
C ALA A 3 37.30 -8.39 -1.80
N VAL A 4 37.39 -7.62 -2.89
CA VAL A 4 36.41 -6.59 -3.24
C VAL A 4 35.33 -7.33 -4.03
N GLY A 5 34.23 -7.64 -3.36
CA GLY A 5 33.04 -8.23 -3.98
C GLY A 5 31.88 -7.28 -3.71
N ASP A 6 31.49 -6.56 -4.75
CA ASP A 6 30.37 -5.63 -4.86
C ASP A 6 29.27 -5.84 -3.82
N HIS A 7 29.11 -4.86 -2.93
CA HIS A 7 27.81 -4.61 -2.31
C HIS A 7 26.88 -4.10 -3.41
N ALA A 8 26.31 -5.03 -4.18
CA ALA A 8 25.13 -4.77 -4.98
C ALA A 8 24.05 -4.31 -3.99
N GLN A 9 23.95 -3.00 -3.81
CA GLN A 9 22.91 -2.37 -3.04
C GLN A 9 21.61 -2.77 -3.72
N TRP A 10 20.89 -3.72 -3.12
CA TRP A 10 19.52 -4.03 -3.49
C TRP A 10 18.70 -2.77 -3.22
N THR A 11 18.63 -1.88 -4.21
CA THR A 11 17.79 -0.67 -4.16
C THR A 11 16.36 -1.07 -4.51
N GLY A 12 15.82 -2.07 -3.81
CA GLY A 12 14.43 -2.45 -3.93
C GLY A 12 13.57 -1.29 -3.45
N ARG A 13 13.17 -0.40 -4.37
CA ARG A 13 12.25 0.70 -4.07
C ARG A 13 10.95 0.09 -3.58
N ARG A 14 10.65 0.27 -2.30
CA ARG A 14 9.37 -0.12 -1.74
C ARG A 14 8.27 0.67 -2.45
N ALA A 15 7.19 -0.01 -2.78
CA ALA A 15 6.05 0.57 -3.48
C ALA A 15 4.73 0.00 -2.94
N ILE A 16 3.65 0.68 -3.26
CA ILE A 16 2.29 0.21 -3.02
C ILE A 16 1.74 -0.24 -4.37
N TYR A 17 1.32 -1.50 -4.47
CA TYR A 17 0.72 -2.06 -5.67
C TYR A 17 -0.80 -2.04 -5.51
N VAL A 18 -1.49 -1.44 -6.48
CA VAL A 18 -2.96 -1.43 -6.53
C VAL A 18 -3.40 -2.55 -7.46
N LEU A 19 -4.09 -3.54 -6.89
CA LEU A 19 -4.52 -4.73 -7.62
C LEU A 19 -6.03 -4.70 -7.82
N GLU A 20 -6.48 -5.06 -9.00
CA GLU A 20 -7.89 -5.28 -9.31
C GLU A 20 -8.38 -6.56 -8.64
N SER A 21 -9.57 -6.54 -8.04
CA SER A 21 -10.24 -7.76 -7.62
C SER A 21 -11.72 -7.75 -8.00
N SER A 22 -12.19 -8.87 -8.54
CA SER A 22 -13.61 -9.12 -8.83
C SER A 22 -14.44 -9.48 -7.59
N LYS A 23 -13.81 -9.62 -6.41
CA LYS A 23 -14.50 -10.00 -5.17
C LYS A 23 -14.49 -8.85 -4.16
N LEU A 24 -15.67 -8.55 -3.61
CA LEU A 24 -15.85 -7.61 -2.51
C LEU A 24 -15.44 -8.19 -1.14
N SER A 25 -15.40 -9.52 -1.00
CA SER A 25 -15.00 -10.23 0.22
C SER A 25 -14.62 -11.71 -0.05
N GLY A 26 -14.05 -12.40 0.95
CA GLY A 26 -13.82 -13.85 0.88
C GLY A 26 -12.56 -14.31 0.14
N GLY A 27 -11.45 -13.60 0.36
CA GLY A 27 -10.15 -13.87 -0.25
C GLY A 27 -9.95 -13.11 -1.56
N ALA A 28 -8.90 -12.29 -1.61
CA ALA A 28 -8.54 -11.55 -2.81
C ALA A 28 -7.95 -12.52 -3.85
N LYS A 29 -8.59 -12.63 -5.01
CA LYS A 29 -7.94 -13.12 -6.23
C LYS A 29 -7.62 -11.88 -7.06
N PRO A 30 -6.43 -11.27 -6.89
CA PRO A 30 -6.04 -10.14 -7.72
C PRO A 30 -5.98 -10.60 -9.18
N GLN A 31 -6.65 -9.87 -10.06
CA GLN A 31 -6.76 -10.23 -11.48
C GLN A 31 -5.69 -9.52 -12.30
N SER A 32 -5.39 -8.27 -11.94
CA SER A 32 -4.45 -7.42 -12.67
C SER A 32 -3.81 -6.39 -11.73
N LEU A 33 -2.64 -5.89 -12.14
CA LEU A 33 -2.00 -4.72 -11.51
C LEU A 33 -2.56 -3.47 -12.19
N LEU A 34 -3.33 -2.68 -11.45
CA LEU A 34 -3.88 -1.41 -11.93
C LEU A 34 -2.83 -0.30 -11.93
N GLY A 35 -1.90 -0.34 -10.98
CA GLY A 35 -0.83 0.65 -10.93
C GLY A 35 0.00 0.56 -9.66
N THR A 36 0.96 1.47 -9.57
CA THR A 36 1.94 1.51 -8.48
C THR A 36 2.05 2.93 -7.93
N LEU A 37 2.07 3.05 -6.61
CA LEU A 37 2.30 4.31 -5.90
C LEU A 37 3.64 4.23 -5.14
N PRO A 38 4.34 5.36 -4.92
CA PRO A 38 5.49 5.40 -4.02
C PRO A 38 5.11 4.88 -2.63
N ARG A 39 6.00 4.15 -1.92
CA ARG A 39 5.71 3.69 -0.55
C ARG A 39 5.39 4.83 0.43
N ARG A 40 5.95 6.02 0.18
CA ARG A 40 5.64 7.28 0.87
C ARG A 40 4.34 7.93 0.37
N SER A 41 3.33 7.14 0.02
CA SER A 41 1.99 7.67 -0.26
C SER A 41 1.13 7.41 0.95
N ARG A 42 0.51 8.45 1.49
CA ARG A 42 -0.43 8.33 2.60
C ARG A 42 -1.76 7.79 2.08
N LEU A 43 -2.30 6.78 2.76
CA LEU A 43 -3.57 6.15 2.41
C LEU A 43 -4.75 6.76 3.18
N GLY A 44 -4.56 7.06 4.47
CA GLY A 44 -5.55 7.69 5.32
C GLY A 44 -5.55 9.22 5.26
N PRO A 45 -6.23 9.90 6.21
CA PRO A 45 -6.84 9.36 7.42
C PRO A 45 -8.15 8.60 7.17
N VAL A 46 -8.44 7.60 8.01
CA VAL A 46 -9.66 6.78 7.92
C VAL A 46 -10.54 6.95 9.15
N SER A 47 -11.85 7.14 8.96
CA SER A 47 -12.83 7.31 10.03
C SER A 47 -14.20 6.77 9.63
N GLY A 48 -15.13 6.65 10.59
CA GLY A 48 -16.48 6.14 10.34
C GLY A 48 -16.55 4.64 10.05
N ARG A 49 -17.71 4.17 9.52
CA ARG A 49 -17.91 2.78 9.09
C ARG A 49 -17.29 2.50 7.71
N TRP A 50 -17.27 3.51 6.86
CA TRP A 50 -16.64 3.52 5.55
C TRP A 50 -15.80 4.79 5.44
N ALA A 51 -14.52 4.63 5.11
CA ALA A 51 -13.61 5.74 4.85
C ALA A 51 -13.36 5.86 3.35
N GLN A 52 -13.22 7.11 2.90
CA GLN A 52 -12.80 7.41 1.54
C GLN A 52 -11.28 7.50 1.50
N ILE A 53 -10.65 6.88 0.50
CA ILE A 53 -9.23 7.05 0.17
C ILE A 53 -9.07 7.36 -1.31
N ASN A 54 -7.95 7.96 -1.69
CA ASN A 54 -7.61 8.19 -3.09
C ASN A 54 -6.42 7.32 -3.50
N LEU A 55 -6.58 6.50 -4.54
CA LEU A 55 -5.51 5.70 -5.13
C LEU A 55 -5.47 5.99 -6.61
N LEU A 56 -4.28 6.24 -7.17
CA LEU A 56 -4.10 6.50 -8.61
C LEU A 56 -5.03 7.62 -9.16
N GLY A 57 -5.40 8.59 -8.32
CA GLY A 57 -6.32 9.68 -8.69
C GLY A 57 -7.81 9.32 -8.60
N GLU A 58 -8.14 8.07 -8.27
CA GLU A 58 -9.51 7.58 -8.13
C GLU A 58 -9.94 7.44 -6.67
N ARG A 59 -11.22 7.67 -6.43
CA ARG A 59 -11.85 7.54 -5.13
C ARG A 59 -12.23 6.09 -4.85
N HIS A 60 -11.78 5.56 -3.72
CA HIS A 60 -12.16 4.24 -3.23
C HIS A 60 -12.75 4.29 -1.81
N TRP A 61 -13.57 3.30 -1.48
CA TRP A 61 -14.19 3.14 -0.17
C TRP A 61 -13.61 1.94 0.58
N VAL A 62 -13.20 2.18 1.82
CA VAL A 62 -12.60 1.18 2.70
C VAL A 62 -13.51 0.96 3.89
N HIS A 63 -13.89 -0.29 4.14
CA HIS A 63 -14.69 -0.65 5.31
C HIS A 63 -13.87 -0.56 6.60
N LYS A 64 -14.51 -0.21 7.72
CA LYS A 64 -13.88 -0.05 9.05
C LYS A 64 -12.97 -1.20 9.49
N ARG A 65 -13.30 -2.44 9.11
CA ARG A 65 -12.48 -3.63 9.41
C ARG A 65 -11.04 -3.54 8.87
N PHE A 66 -10.81 -2.72 7.83
CA PHE A 66 -9.52 -2.54 7.20
C PHE A 66 -8.76 -1.29 7.70
N HIS A 67 -9.38 -0.46 8.55
CA HIS A 67 -8.74 0.75 9.06
C HIS A 67 -7.42 0.46 9.83
N PRO A 68 -7.30 -0.61 10.64
CA PRO A 68 -6.03 -0.92 11.30
C PRO A 68 -4.88 -1.17 10.32
N GLN A 69 -5.13 -1.84 9.19
CA GLN A 69 -4.12 -2.07 8.16
C GLN A 69 -3.71 -0.75 7.48
N ILE A 70 -4.66 0.16 7.24
CA ILE A 70 -4.35 1.49 6.69
C ILE A 70 -3.48 2.28 7.65
N ALA A 71 -3.85 2.32 8.95
CA ALA A 71 -3.07 3.02 9.96
C ALA A 71 -1.64 2.45 10.11
N ALA A 72 -1.51 1.11 10.12
CA ALA A 72 -0.20 0.46 10.16
C ALA A 72 0.65 0.79 8.91
N ALA A 73 0.04 0.76 7.72
CA ALA A 73 0.73 1.10 6.47
C ALA A 73 1.21 2.56 6.44
N ASP A 74 0.40 3.50 6.95
CA ASP A 74 0.74 4.91 7.06
C ASP A 74 1.82 5.14 8.13
N HIS A 75 1.75 4.48 9.29
CA HIS A 75 2.77 4.54 10.35
C HIS A 75 4.13 4.02 9.85
N GLU A 76 4.16 2.84 9.20
CA GLU A 76 5.37 2.31 8.56
C GLU A 76 5.96 3.24 7.48
N ALA A 77 5.14 4.10 6.87
CA ALA A 77 5.59 5.09 5.90
C ALA A 77 6.10 6.39 6.54
N GLY A 78 5.96 6.53 7.86
CA GLY A 78 6.29 7.76 8.60
C GLY A 78 5.20 8.83 8.60
N PHE A 79 3.94 8.50 8.27
CA PHE A 79 2.83 9.47 8.26
C PHE A 79 2.11 9.62 9.61
N THR A 80 2.44 8.79 10.59
CA THR A 80 1.84 8.83 11.95
C THR A 80 2.95 8.59 12.96
N GLN A 81 3.11 9.50 13.94
CA GLN A 81 3.83 9.25 15.20
C GLN A 81 2.91 8.57 16.21
#